data_AF-A0A935RPB5-F1
#
_entry.id   AF-A0A935RPB5-F1
#
_cell.length_a   1.000
_cell.length_b   1.000
_cell.length_c   1.000
_cell.angle_alpha   90.00
_cell.angle_beta   90.00
_cell.angle_gamma   90.00
#
_symmetry.space_group_name_H-M   'P 1'
#
loop_
_entity.id
_entity.type
_entity.pdbx_description
1 polymer ?
#
loop_
_entity_poly.entity_id
_entity_poly.type
_entity_poly.pdbx_seq_one_letter_code
_entity_poly.pdbx_strand_id
1 'polypeptide(L)'
;MLLVHQTEYFAPVSDAKIIGKYRNIPAVKQINDMACWAHHKWWYKAAMSINASQTALWNRYKSRATQQGGMPDADMKSIIRENGMHLHEFQTASSFTYDKVRDLLMCGPILIAFTEFGSSKRHVNVIYEVSGDSTWADVRAMEPQFRSVSNGPWTGKHISRGLTDYNSLGSVWAGVHRGNYTDWVDCFGDL
;
A
#
# COMPACT_ATOMS: atom_id res chain seq x y z
N MET A 1 -6.76 -46.37 -15.66
CA MET A 1 -5.62 -45.85 -14.86
C MET A 1 -5.53 -44.35 -15.15
N LEU A 2 -6.12 -43.52 -14.29
CA LEU A 2 -6.14 -42.06 -14.44
C LEU A 2 -4.81 -41.49 -13.94
N LEU A 3 -4.05 -40.85 -14.83
CA LEU A 3 -2.89 -40.05 -14.48
C LEU A 3 -3.36 -38.67 -14.05
N VAL A 4 -3.25 -38.38 -12.75
CA VAL A 4 -3.46 -37.05 -12.19
C VAL A 4 -2.24 -36.20 -12.57
N HIS A 5 -2.42 -35.25 -13.47
CA HIS A 5 -1.41 -34.20 -13.70
C HIS A 5 -1.45 -33.24 -12.51
N GLN A 6 -0.44 -33.33 -11.65
CA GLN A 6 -0.07 -32.26 -10.73
C GLN A 6 0.54 -31.14 -11.56
N THR A 7 -0.23 -30.08 -11.82
CA THR A 7 0.33 -28.80 -12.25
C THR A 7 0.93 -28.13 -11.02
N GLU A 8 2.24 -28.30 -10.83
CA GLU A 8 3.03 -27.45 -9.95
C GLU A 8 2.99 -26.03 -10.52
N TYR A 9 2.28 -25.14 -9.82
CA TYR A 9 2.24 -23.72 -10.15
C TYR A 9 3.57 -23.10 -9.74
N PHE A 10 4.54 -23.11 -10.65
CA PHE A 10 5.78 -22.36 -10.49
C PHE A 10 5.46 -20.88 -10.69
N ALA A 11 5.29 -20.15 -9.59
CA ALA A 11 5.31 -18.69 -9.64
C ALA A 11 6.64 -18.27 -10.30
N PRO A 12 6.61 -17.43 -11.36
CA PRO A 12 7.84 -17.02 -12.02
C PRO A 12 8.77 -16.33 -11.03
N VAL A 13 10.06 -16.66 -11.13
CA VAL A 13 11.16 -16.29 -10.21
C VAL A 13 11.30 -14.77 -10.00
N SER A 14 10.68 -13.95 -10.86
CA SER A 14 10.56 -12.49 -10.72
C SER A 14 9.67 -12.04 -9.56
N ASP A 15 8.61 -12.79 -9.26
CA ASP A 15 7.60 -12.39 -8.27
C ASP A 15 8.20 -12.45 -6.86
N ALA A 16 9.00 -13.48 -6.57
CA ALA A 16 9.62 -13.68 -5.27
C ALA A 16 10.69 -12.62 -4.90
N LYS A 17 11.36 -11.99 -5.89
CA LYS A 17 12.43 -11.02 -5.63
C LYS A 17 11.92 -9.64 -5.19
N ILE A 18 10.78 -9.17 -5.71
CA ILE A 18 10.16 -7.91 -5.28
C ILE A 18 9.58 -8.05 -3.85
N ILE A 19 9.06 -9.24 -3.54
CA ILE A 19 8.35 -9.62 -2.31
C ILE A 19 9.22 -9.50 -1.03
N GLY A 20 10.52 -9.73 -1.11
CA GLY A 20 11.41 -9.74 0.07
C GLY A 20 11.92 -8.37 0.53
N LYS A 21 12.07 -7.40 -0.38
CA LYS A 21 12.83 -6.16 -0.11
C LYS A 21 12.14 -5.25 0.91
N TYR A 22 10.82 -5.09 0.81
CA TYR A 22 10.09 -4.08 1.58
C TYR A 22 9.81 -4.47 3.03
N ARG A 23 9.78 -5.78 3.33
CA ARG A 23 9.53 -6.30 4.69
C ARG A 23 10.58 -5.87 5.71
N ASN A 24 11.80 -5.55 5.25
CA ASN A 24 12.89 -5.11 6.11
C ASN A 24 12.87 -3.59 6.39
N ILE A 25 11.99 -2.82 5.72
CA ILE A 25 11.83 -1.39 5.98
C ILE A 25 11.00 -1.24 7.26
N PRO A 26 11.53 -0.62 8.34
CA PRO A 26 10.81 -0.51 9.60
C PRO A 26 9.43 0.11 9.42
N ALA A 27 8.41 -0.52 10.01
CA ALA A 27 7.05 0.02 10.03
C ALA A 27 7.04 1.44 10.64
N VAL A 28 6.09 2.24 10.17
CA VAL A 28 5.98 3.65 10.57
C VAL A 28 4.60 3.87 11.18
N LYS A 29 4.58 4.31 12.44
CA LYS A 29 3.35 4.68 13.15
C LYS A 29 2.68 5.92 12.55
N GLN A 30 1.38 6.06 12.70
CA GLN A 30 0.74 7.37 12.50
C GLN A 30 1.04 8.34 13.65
N ILE A 31 1.08 9.64 13.34
CA ILE A 31 1.43 10.69 14.31
C ILE A 31 0.29 10.96 15.30
N ASN A 32 -0.95 10.82 14.85
CA ASN A 32 -2.17 10.97 15.65
C ASN A 32 -3.26 10.05 15.07
N ASP A 33 -4.43 10.03 15.69
CA ASP A 33 -5.51 9.08 15.38
C ASP A 33 -6.07 9.16 13.95
N MET A 34 -5.87 10.28 13.25
CA MET A 34 -6.45 10.54 11.94
C MET A 34 -5.39 10.78 10.84
N ALA A 35 -4.11 10.78 11.22
CA ALA A 35 -2.99 11.02 10.32
C ALA A 35 -2.45 9.71 9.73
N CYS A 36 -3.31 8.73 9.45
CA CYS A 36 -2.91 7.53 8.74
C CYS A 36 -2.23 7.94 7.45
N TRP A 37 -2.83 8.81 6.63
CA TRP A 37 -2.22 9.36 5.44
C TRP A 37 -0.78 9.88 5.65
N ALA A 38 -0.41 10.50 6.77
CA ALA A 38 0.95 11.06 6.95
C ALA A 38 2.08 10.00 7.03
N HIS A 39 1.78 8.69 7.01
CA HIS A 39 2.78 7.62 6.90
C HIS A 39 3.39 7.47 5.49
N HIS A 40 3.04 8.31 4.51
CA HIS A 40 3.69 8.36 3.18
C HIS A 40 5.22 8.28 3.25
N LYS A 41 5.87 8.70 4.34
CA LYS A 41 7.32 8.46 4.60
C LYS A 41 7.74 7.03 4.29
N TRP A 42 7.00 6.03 4.76
CA TRP A 42 7.35 4.63 4.54
C TRP A 42 7.30 4.30 3.06
N TRP A 43 6.23 4.75 2.39
CA TRP A 43 6.10 4.61 0.94
C TRP A 43 7.24 5.30 0.19
N TYR A 44 7.60 6.55 0.52
CA TYR A 44 8.74 7.25 -0.10
C TYR A 44 10.06 6.50 0.07
N LYS A 45 10.30 5.97 1.27
CA LYS A 45 11.49 5.16 1.55
C LYS A 45 11.48 3.86 0.75
N ALA A 46 10.31 3.27 0.54
CA ALA A 46 10.16 2.01 -0.18
C ALA A 46 10.20 2.18 -1.71
N ALA A 47 9.47 3.16 -2.26
CA ALA A 47 9.28 3.35 -3.70
C ALA A 47 10.28 4.30 -4.35
N MET A 48 10.71 5.37 -3.65
CA MET A 48 11.44 6.48 -4.26
C MET A 48 12.84 6.71 -3.68
N SER A 49 13.24 5.92 -2.68
CA SER A 49 14.47 6.16 -1.90
C SER A 49 14.52 7.58 -1.28
N ILE A 50 13.36 8.23 -1.10
CA ILE A 50 13.25 9.59 -0.52
C ILE A 50 13.14 9.49 1.00
N ASN A 51 14.02 10.21 1.70
CA ASN A 51 14.07 10.24 3.17
C ASN A 51 13.29 11.42 3.78
N ALA A 52 12.03 11.60 3.41
CA ALA A 52 11.18 12.62 4.03
C ALA A 52 10.76 12.20 5.46
N SER A 53 10.74 13.13 6.43
CA SER A 53 10.18 12.84 7.76
C SER A 53 8.65 12.92 7.72
N GLN A 54 7.96 12.13 8.55
CA GLN A 54 6.49 12.24 8.65
C GLN A 54 6.05 13.62 9.13
N THR A 55 6.82 14.23 10.04
CA THR A 55 6.56 15.60 10.53
C THR A 55 6.66 16.63 9.41
N ALA A 56 7.61 16.48 8.48
CA ALA A 56 7.72 17.37 7.32
C ALA A 56 6.52 17.22 6.38
N LEU A 57 6.10 15.98 6.10
CA LEU A 57 4.91 15.71 5.28
C LEU A 57 3.63 16.22 5.94
N TRP A 58 3.48 16.00 7.25
CA TRP A 58 2.38 16.55 8.04
C TRP A 58 2.38 18.08 7.97
N ASN A 59 3.51 18.74 8.26
CA ASN A 59 3.57 20.20 8.25
C ASN A 59 3.27 20.80 6.86
N ARG A 60 3.66 20.10 5.79
CA ARG A 60 3.36 20.51 4.41
C ARG A 60 1.87 20.43 4.08
N TYR A 61 1.17 19.40 4.57
CA TYR A 61 -0.18 19.07 4.12
C TYR A 61 -1.29 19.25 5.17
N LYS A 62 -0.96 19.50 6.44
CA LYS A 62 -1.94 19.60 7.54
C LYS A 62 -3.03 20.65 7.31
N SER A 63 -2.76 21.71 6.54
CA SER A 63 -3.76 22.73 6.21
C SER A 63 -4.87 22.22 5.29
N ARG A 64 -4.67 21.06 4.65
CA ARG A 64 -5.65 20.37 3.80
C ARG A 64 -6.42 19.29 4.55
N ALA A 65 -5.98 18.94 5.76
CA ALA A 65 -6.67 17.98 6.59
C ALA A 65 -7.97 18.58 7.15
N THR A 66 -8.96 17.72 7.43
CA THR A 66 -10.15 18.10 8.17
C THR A 66 -9.79 18.59 9.58
N GLN A 67 -10.74 19.22 10.27
CA GLN A 67 -10.54 19.63 11.68
C GLN A 67 -10.14 18.48 12.60
N GLN A 68 -10.50 17.24 12.23
CA GLN A 68 -10.16 16.03 12.97
C GLN A 68 -8.79 15.46 12.58
N GLY A 69 -8.14 15.98 11.53
CA GLY A 69 -6.81 15.56 11.05
C GLY A 69 -6.82 14.52 9.94
N GLY A 70 -8.00 14.06 9.51
CA GLY A 70 -8.14 13.15 8.37
C GLY A 70 -7.97 13.89 7.05
N MET A 71 -7.40 13.26 6.03
CA MET A 71 -7.25 13.90 4.72
C MET A 71 -8.45 13.57 3.84
N PRO A 72 -9.16 14.57 3.28
CA PRO A 72 -10.20 14.33 2.29
C PRO A 72 -9.66 13.63 1.04
N ASP A 73 -10.54 12.91 0.35
CA ASP A 73 -10.17 12.11 -0.83
C ASP A 73 -9.57 12.97 -1.95
N ALA A 74 -10.16 14.14 -2.21
CA ALA A 74 -9.67 15.06 -3.23
C ALA A 74 -8.23 15.52 -2.92
N ASP A 75 -7.95 15.81 -1.65
CA ASP A 75 -6.63 16.23 -1.20
C ASP A 75 -5.62 15.08 -1.21
N MET A 76 -6.03 13.86 -0.82
CA MET A 76 -5.18 12.67 -0.95
C MET A 76 -4.78 12.42 -2.40
N LYS A 77 -5.74 12.49 -3.33
CA LYS A 77 -5.47 12.34 -4.77
C LYS A 77 -4.53 13.45 -5.28
N SER A 78 -4.70 14.67 -4.79
CA SER A 78 -3.80 15.79 -5.09
C SER A 78 -2.38 15.53 -4.57
N ILE A 79 -2.23 15.10 -3.31
CA ILE A 79 -0.93 14.76 -2.70
C ILE A 79 -0.23 13.66 -3.50
N ILE A 80 -0.93 12.59 -3.89
CA ILE A 80 -0.38 11.52 -4.73
C ILE A 80 0.19 12.10 -6.03
N ARG A 81 -0.60 12.92 -6.74
CA ARG A 81 -0.18 13.53 -8.01
C ARG A 81 0.99 14.52 -7.85
N GLU A 82 0.96 15.36 -6.81
CA GLU A 82 2.01 16.34 -6.51
C GLU A 82 3.37 15.71 -6.23
N ASN A 83 3.37 14.49 -5.69
CA ASN A 83 4.59 13.78 -5.35
C ASN A 83 5.03 12.80 -6.44
N GLY A 84 4.61 13.04 -7.68
CA GLY A 84 5.11 12.30 -8.83
C GLY A 84 4.60 10.85 -8.90
N MET A 85 3.48 10.53 -8.24
CA MET A 85 2.85 9.21 -8.35
C MET A 85 1.83 9.19 -9.50
N HIS A 86 1.59 8.00 -10.04
CA HIS A 86 0.43 7.72 -10.88
C HIS A 86 -0.74 7.32 -9.98
N LEU A 87 -1.89 7.94 -10.20
CA LEU A 87 -3.11 7.66 -9.44
C LEU A 87 -4.02 6.74 -10.26
N HIS A 88 -4.35 5.58 -9.71
CA HIS A 88 -5.38 4.70 -10.23
C HIS A 88 -6.64 4.82 -9.36
N GLU A 89 -7.79 5.01 -10.00
CA GLU A 89 -9.07 5.17 -9.33
C GLU A 89 -10.02 4.02 -9.70
N PHE A 90 -10.46 3.28 -8.69
CA PHE A 90 -11.42 2.19 -8.81
C PHE A 90 -12.72 2.65 -8.16
N GLN A 91 -13.69 3.09 -8.99
CA GLN A 91 -14.97 3.63 -8.51
C GLN A 91 -15.78 2.61 -7.71
N THR A 92 -15.60 1.33 -8.04
CA THR A 92 -16.13 0.19 -7.29
C THR A 92 -14.97 -0.57 -6.69
N ALA A 93 -14.99 -0.79 -5.37
CA ALA A 93 -13.92 -1.44 -4.65
C ALA A 93 -13.57 -2.82 -5.22
N SER A 94 -14.57 -3.61 -5.62
CA SER A 94 -14.37 -4.94 -6.23
C SER A 94 -13.58 -4.93 -7.55
N SER A 95 -13.44 -3.78 -8.22
CA SER A 95 -12.57 -3.63 -9.39
C SER A 95 -11.07 -3.60 -9.04
N PHE A 96 -10.72 -3.46 -7.75
CA PHE A 96 -9.37 -3.62 -7.23
C PHE A 96 -9.08 -5.12 -7.00
N THR A 97 -8.92 -5.84 -8.11
CA THR A 97 -8.74 -7.31 -8.15
C THR A 97 -7.29 -7.73 -7.91
N TYR A 98 -7.07 -9.02 -7.64
CA TYR A 98 -5.73 -9.61 -7.51
C TYR A 98 -4.81 -9.24 -8.68
N ASP A 99 -5.26 -9.41 -9.91
CA ASP A 99 -4.45 -9.08 -11.09
C ASP A 99 -4.07 -7.59 -11.11
N LYS A 100 -4.99 -6.70 -10.73
CA LYS A 100 -4.69 -5.26 -10.64
C LYS A 100 -3.66 -4.97 -9.55
N VAL A 101 -3.77 -5.62 -8.39
CA VAL A 101 -2.78 -5.46 -7.32
C VAL A 101 -1.41 -5.96 -7.77
N ARG A 102 -1.35 -7.16 -8.36
CA ARG A 102 -0.12 -7.75 -8.90
C ARG A 102 0.53 -6.83 -9.94
N ASP A 103 -0.24 -6.40 -10.93
CA ASP A 103 0.26 -5.54 -12.01
C ASP A 103 0.74 -4.19 -11.47
N LEU A 104 0.04 -3.60 -10.50
CA LEU A 104 0.46 -2.34 -9.85
C LEU A 104 1.73 -2.51 -9.01
N LEU A 105 1.91 -3.67 -8.35
CA LEU A 105 3.11 -3.99 -7.59
C LEU A 105 4.35 -4.14 -8.47
N MET A 106 4.18 -4.39 -9.77
CA MET A 106 5.27 -4.31 -10.75
C MET A 106 5.83 -2.91 -10.92
N CYS A 107 5.19 -1.86 -10.38
CA CYS A 107 5.72 -0.50 -10.34
C CYS A 107 6.29 -0.12 -8.95
N GLY A 108 6.28 -1.05 -7.99
CA GLY A 108 6.66 -0.82 -6.60
C GLY A 108 5.46 -0.85 -5.63
N PRO A 109 5.67 -0.46 -4.36
CA PRO A 109 4.62 -0.57 -3.35
C PRO A 109 3.48 0.41 -3.64
N ILE A 110 2.26 -0.01 -3.32
CA ILE A 110 1.02 0.70 -3.58
C ILE A 110 0.59 1.44 -2.33
N LEU A 111 0.55 2.77 -2.38
CA LEU A 111 -0.20 3.54 -1.39
C LEU A 111 -1.69 3.36 -1.68
N ILE A 112 -2.42 2.69 -0.81
CA ILE A 112 -3.84 2.39 -1.01
C ILE A 112 -4.69 3.21 -0.04
N ALA A 113 -5.74 3.86 -0.57
CA ALA A 113 -6.82 4.43 0.22
C ALA A 113 -8.10 3.60 -0.02
N PHE A 114 -8.66 3.07 1.06
CA PHE A 114 -9.78 2.13 1.03
C PHE A 114 -10.74 2.36 2.21
N THR A 115 -11.89 1.70 2.18
CA THR A 115 -12.84 1.71 3.31
C THR A 115 -12.62 0.44 4.10
N GLU A 116 -12.38 0.56 5.40
CA GLU A 116 -12.08 -0.59 6.25
C GLU A 116 -13.24 -1.60 6.29
N PHE A 117 -12.93 -2.89 6.19
CA PHE A 117 -13.92 -3.94 6.32
C PHE A 117 -14.65 -3.88 7.67
N GLY A 118 -15.98 -4.02 7.64
CA GLY A 118 -16.82 -3.91 8.84
C GLY A 118 -16.93 -2.50 9.42
N SER A 119 -16.47 -1.48 8.70
CA SER A 119 -16.46 -0.07 9.10
C SER A 119 -16.85 0.82 7.91
N SER A 120 -17.25 2.06 8.18
CA SER A 120 -17.46 3.10 7.16
C SER A 120 -16.28 4.08 7.06
N LYS A 121 -15.20 3.82 7.80
CA LYS A 121 -14.04 4.71 7.87
C LYS A 121 -13.11 4.49 6.69
N ARG A 122 -12.61 5.61 6.15
CA ARG A 122 -11.53 5.62 5.17
C ARG A 122 -10.20 5.43 5.88
N HIS A 123 -9.35 4.60 5.30
CA HIS A 123 -8.02 4.32 5.82
C HIS A 123 -7.00 4.24 4.69
N VAL A 124 -5.72 4.42 5.04
CA VAL A 124 -4.61 4.36 4.10
C VAL A 124 -3.57 3.39 4.61
N ASN A 125 -3.16 2.45 3.75
CA ASN A 125 -2.06 1.53 3.97
C ASN A 125 -1.03 1.64 2.83
N VAL A 126 0.11 0.96 3.00
CA VAL A 126 1.01 0.67 1.88
C VAL A 126 1.06 -0.83 1.63
N ILE A 127 0.50 -1.29 0.52
CA ILE A 127 0.63 -2.68 0.06
C ILE A 127 1.98 -2.84 -0.61
N TYR A 128 2.70 -3.91 -0.28
CA TYR A 128 4.01 -4.19 -0.88
C TYR A 128 4.14 -5.63 -1.39
N GLU A 129 3.10 -6.44 -1.22
CA GLU A 129 3.08 -7.83 -1.69
C GLU A 129 1.64 -8.33 -1.78
N VAL A 130 1.40 -9.20 -2.76
CA VAL A 130 0.20 -10.02 -2.88
C VAL A 130 0.61 -11.44 -3.22
N SER A 131 -0.04 -12.44 -2.64
CA SER A 131 0.22 -13.85 -2.89
C SER A 131 -1.08 -14.66 -2.91
N GLY A 132 -1.04 -15.90 -3.40
CA GLY A 132 -2.23 -16.74 -3.58
C GLY A 132 -2.91 -16.50 -4.93
N ASP A 133 -4.23 -16.72 -4.97
CA ASP A 133 -5.07 -16.58 -6.16
C ASP A 133 -6.17 -15.53 -5.98
N SER A 134 -7.01 -15.31 -7.01
CA SER A 134 -8.07 -14.30 -6.97
C SER A 134 -9.07 -14.48 -5.83
N THR A 135 -9.27 -15.70 -5.33
CA THR A 135 -10.28 -16.02 -4.32
C THR A 135 -9.71 -15.90 -2.90
N TRP A 136 -8.43 -16.22 -2.72
CA TRP A 136 -7.77 -16.27 -1.42
C TRP A 136 -6.52 -15.40 -1.33
N ALA A 137 -6.49 -14.31 -2.11
CA ALA A 137 -5.35 -13.40 -2.16
C ALA A 137 -4.98 -12.85 -0.78
N ASP A 138 -3.78 -13.19 -0.30
CA ASP A 138 -3.17 -12.61 0.90
C ASP A 138 -2.38 -11.37 0.48
N VAL A 139 -2.69 -10.24 1.11
CA VAL A 139 -2.09 -8.94 0.87
C VAL A 139 -1.26 -8.55 2.07
N ARG A 140 0.03 -8.30 1.84
CA ARG A 140 0.90 -7.75 2.89
C ARG A 140 1.03 -6.25 2.76
N ALA A 141 0.84 -5.59 3.90
CA ALA A 141 0.84 -4.14 3.95
C ALA A 141 1.56 -3.61 5.19
N MET A 142 1.97 -2.34 5.11
CA MET A 142 2.37 -1.55 6.27
C MET A 142 1.13 -0.80 6.78
N GLU A 143 0.73 -1.13 8.01
CA GLU A 143 -0.40 -0.58 8.74
C GLU A 143 0.08 0.46 9.75
N PRO A 144 -0.17 1.77 9.54
CA PRO A 144 0.27 2.81 10.46
C PRO A 144 -0.54 2.87 11.76
N GLN A 145 -1.78 2.33 11.77
CA GLN A 145 -2.71 2.31 12.90
C GLN A 145 -2.56 1.10 13.80
N PHE A 146 -1.47 0.32 13.70
CA PHE A 146 -1.32 -0.79 14.63
C PHE A 146 -1.02 -0.27 16.05
N ARG A 147 -1.72 -0.82 17.05
CA ARG A 147 -1.43 -0.70 18.49
C ARG A 147 -1.19 -2.09 19.07
N SER A 148 -0.17 -2.27 19.89
CA SER A 148 0.10 -3.56 20.57
C SER A 148 -0.90 -3.87 21.68
N VAL A 149 -1.55 -2.85 22.21
CA VAL A 149 -2.61 -2.93 23.22
C VAL A 149 -3.71 -1.91 22.90
N SER A 150 -4.95 -2.21 23.28
CA SER A 150 -6.06 -1.26 23.11
C SER A 150 -5.74 0.07 23.80
N ASN A 151 -5.99 1.19 23.12
CA ASN A 151 -5.63 2.55 23.56
C ASN A 151 -4.13 2.84 23.79
N GLY A 152 -3.23 1.89 23.48
CA GLY A 152 -1.76 2.10 23.55
C GLY A 152 -1.24 2.97 22.40
N PRO A 153 0.01 3.46 22.44
CA PRO A 153 0.53 4.31 21.37
C PRO A 153 0.51 3.59 20.01
N TRP A 154 0.33 4.35 18.93
CA TRP A 154 0.54 3.84 17.57
C TRP A 154 1.98 3.37 17.43
N THR A 155 2.17 2.12 16.98
CA THR A 155 3.50 1.55 16.70
C THR A 155 3.71 1.33 15.21
N GLY A 156 2.63 1.19 14.45
CA GLY A 156 2.69 0.71 13.08
C GLY A 156 3.11 -0.76 13.03
N LYS A 157 2.74 -1.50 11.98
CA LYS A 157 3.13 -2.90 11.82
C LYS A 157 3.05 -3.36 10.38
N HIS A 158 3.87 -4.34 10.02
CA HIS A 158 3.61 -5.17 8.85
C HIS A 158 2.49 -6.15 9.16
N ILE A 159 1.46 -6.19 8.32
CA ILE A 159 0.28 -7.04 8.48
C ILE A 159 0.08 -7.93 7.25
N SER A 160 -0.63 -9.04 7.44
CA SER A 160 -1.22 -9.89 6.40
C SER A 160 -2.73 -9.83 6.55
N ARG A 161 -3.45 -9.62 5.46
CA ARG A 161 -4.91 -9.50 5.40
C ARG A 161 -5.42 -10.01 4.06
N GLY A 162 -6.68 -10.44 3.99
CA GLY A 162 -7.29 -10.84 2.74
C GLY A 162 -7.50 -9.63 1.83
N LEU A 163 -7.46 -9.81 0.51
CA LEU A 163 -7.75 -8.73 -0.44
C LEU A 163 -9.14 -8.09 -0.20
N THR A 164 -10.09 -8.86 0.31
CA THR A 164 -11.43 -8.42 0.72
C THR A 164 -11.42 -7.31 1.78
N ASP A 165 -10.38 -7.24 2.61
CA ASP A 165 -10.22 -6.18 3.60
C ASP A 165 -9.98 -4.80 2.95
N TYR A 166 -9.51 -4.79 1.69
CA TYR A 166 -9.20 -3.60 0.92
C TYR A 166 -10.24 -3.28 -0.15
N ASN A 167 -10.99 -4.28 -0.62
CA ASN A 167 -11.79 -4.18 -1.84
C ASN A 167 -13.30 -4.50 -1.68
N SER A 168 -13.78 -4.56 -0.43
CA SER A 168 -15.17 -4.92 -0.12
C SER A 168 -16.20 -3.80 -0.24
N LEU A 169 -15.83 -2.53 -0.02
CA LEU A 169 -16.79 -1.43 0.11
C LEU A 169 -16.31 -0.11 -0.51
N GLY A 170 -17.23 0.58 -1.19
CA GLY A 170 -17.03 1.94 -1.70
C GLY A 170 -16.10 2.00 -2.89
N SER A 171 -15.15 2.93 -2.87
CA SER A 171 -14.12 3.11 -3.90
C SER A 171 -12.72 2.84 -3.34
N VAL A 172 -11.79 2.50 -4.20
CA VAL A 172 -10.37 2.34 -3.87
C VAL A 172 -9.56 3.29 -4.73
N TRP A 173 -8.55 3.94 -4.14
CA TRP A 173 -7.54 4.66 -4.89
C TRP A 173 -6.17 4.11 -4.57
N ALA A 174 -5.36 3.96 -5.61
CA ALA A 174 -4.01 3.44 -5.52
C ALA A 174 -3.05 4.46 -6.11
N GLY A 175 -2.07 4.88 -5.32
CA GLY A 175 -0.92 5.64 -5.79
C GLY A 175 0.28 4.72 -5.96
N VAL A 176 0.88 4.71 -7.15
CA VAL A 176 2.10 3.96 -7.47
C VAL A 176 3.15 4.88 -8.10
N HIS A 177 4.40 4.44 -8.12
CA HIS A 177 5.47 5.19 -8.77
C HIS A 177 5.23 5.27 -10.29
N ARG A 178 5.60 6.39 -10.94
CA ARG A 178 5.29 6.69 -12.36
C ARG A 178 6.07 5.88 -13.40
N GLY A 179 7.10 5.15 -13.01
CA GLY A 179 7.93 4.35 -13.91
C GLY A 179 7.68 2.85 -13.75
N ASN A 180 7.69 2.11 -14.87
CA ASN A 180 7.79 0.65 -14.86
C ASN A 180 9.11 0.26 -14.19
N TYR A 181 9.10 -0.80 -13.39
CA TYR A 181 10.28 -1.35 -12.72
C TYR A 181 11.33 -1.95 -13.68
N THR A 182 11.10 -1.90 -15.00
CA THR A 182 12.13 -2.21 -16.01
C THR A 182 13.23 -1.16 -16.05
N ASP A 183 12.95 0.10 -15.69
CA ASP A 183 13.97 1.18 -15.62
C ASP A 183 14.79 1.14 -14.31
N TRP A 184 14.55 0.11 -13.48
CA TRP A 184 15.08 -0.04 -12.13
C TRP A 184 16.47 -0.69 -12.09
N VAL A 185 16.85 -1.46 -13.12
CA VAL A 185 18.17 -2.10 -13.24
C VAL A 185 19.28 -1.06 -13.44
N ASP A 186 19.00 0.02 -14.19
CA ASP A 186 20.01 1.03 -14.53
C ASP A 186 20.29 2.03 -13.39
N CYS A 187 19.37 2.20 -12.44
CA CYS A 187 19.48 3.25 -11.42
C CYS A 187 20.21 2.82 -10.13
N PHE A 188 20.35 1.51 -9.84
CA PHE A 188 20.86 1.06 -8.55
C PHE A 188 21.94 -0.01 -8.58
N GLY A 189 22.33 -0.51 -9.77
CA GLY A 189 23.40 -1.50 -9.89
C GLY A 189 23.06 -2.84 -9.22
N ASP A 190 23.84 -3.87 -9.55
CA ASP A 190 23.71 -5.18 -8.93
C ASP A 190 23.92 -5.09 -7.40
N LEU A 191 23.08 -5.81 -6.64
CA LEU A 191 23.25 -6.04 -5.20
C LEU A 191 24.48 -6.91 -4.92
#